data_AF-A0AAE0AK16-F1
#
_entry.id   AF-A0AAE0AK16-F1
#
_cell.length_a   1.000
_cell.length_b   1.000
_cell.length_c   1.000
_cell.angle_alpha   90.00
_cell.angle_beta   90.00
_cell.angle_gamma   90.00
#
_symmetry.space_group_name_H-M   'P 1'
#
loop_
_entity.id
_entity.type
_entity.pdbx_description
1 polymer ?
#
loop_
_entity_poly.entity_id
_entity_poly.type
_entity_poly.pdbx_seq_one_letter_code
_entity_poly.pdbx_strand_id
1 'polypeptide(L)'
;MCLGPRPSINGLAFKQLSNLQKESLGEPFSEEEVWKALKDCDGNKAPRPDFFKSNWEEIKVDFMDFINEFYKETSIVKDVNRTFIALIPKLEDRWP
;
A
#
# COMPACT_ATOMS: atom_id res chain seq x y z
N MET A 1 -13.74 -32.06 5.11
CA MET A 1 -13.39 -31.47 3.79
C MET A 1 -14.71 -30.98 3.18
N CYS A 2 -14.97 -29.67 3.20
CA CYS A 2 -16.25 -29.12 2.75
C CYS A 2 -16.22 -28.88 1.23
N LEU A 3 -16.86 -29.75 0.45
CA LEU A 3 -16.97 -29.67 -1.02
C LEU A 3 -18.28 -28.98 -1.45
N GLY A 4 -18.53 -27.77 -0.94
CA GLY A 4 -19.66 -26.96 -1.39
C GLY A 4 -19.39 -26.35 -2.77
N PRO A 5 -20.41 -26.17 -3.64
CA PRO A 5 -20.25 -25.42 -4.88
C PRO A 5 -19.74 -24.00 -4.57
N ARG A 6 -18.78 -23.53 -5.37
CA ARG A 6 -18.21 -22.18 -5.21
C ARG A 6 -19.35 -21.16 -5.31
N PRO A 7 -19.54 -20.27 -4.31
CA PRO A 7 -20.56 -19.24 -4.38
C PRO A 7 -20.40 -18.42 -5.66
N SER A 8 -21.48 -18.32 -6.44
CA SER A 8 -21.50 -17.52 -7.66
C SER A 8 -21.77 -16.07 -7.31
N ILE A 9 -21.02 -15.16 -7.93
CA ILE A 9 -21.23 -13.71 -7.80
C ILE A 9 -22.26 -13.17 -8.79
N ASN A 10 -22.76 -14.01 -9.70
CA ASN A 10 -23.73 -13.61 -10.72
C ASN A 10 -25.05 -13.21 -10.06
N GLY A 11 -25.54 -12.01 -10.37
CA GLY A 11 -26.78 -11.47 -9.81
C GLY A 11 -26.61 -10.64 -8.52
N LEU A 12 -25.38 -10.52 -7.99
CA LEU A 12 -25.10 -9.57 -6.92
C LEU A 12 -25.01 -8.14 -7.49
N ALA A 13 -25.84 -7.25 -6.95
CA ALA A 13 -25.77 -5.82 -7.27
C ALA A 13 -24.59 -5.19 -6.53
N PHE A 14 -23.44 -5.07 -7.21
CA PHE A 14 -22.31 -4.31 -6.68
C PHE A 14 -22.56 -2.81 -6.84
N LYS A 15 -22.14 -2.04 -5.83
CA LYS A 15 -22.06 -0.58 -5.99
C LYS A 15 -21.08 -0.28 -7.12
N GLN A 16 -21.55 0.40 -8.14
CA GLN A 16 -20.72 0.86 -9.24
C GLN A 16 -20.25 2.28 -8.99
N LEU A 17 -19.02 2.56 -9.41
CA LEU A 17 -18.49 3.91 -9.40
C LEU A 17 -19.21 4.76 -10.46
N SER A 18 -19.44 6.03 -10.14
CA SER A 18 -19.89 7.01 -11.12
C SER A 18 -18.81 7.23 -12.18
N ASN A 19 -19.16 7.83 -13.32
CA ASN A 19 -18.17 8.13 -14.37
C ASN A 19 -17.05 9.03 -13.85
N LEU A 20 -17.41 10.05 -13.05
CA LEU A 20 -16.44 10.94 -12.42
C LEU A 20 -15.47 10.19 -11.50
N GLN A 21 -15.97 9.22 -10.71
CA GLN A 21 -15.13 8.39 -9.86
C GLN A 21 -14.20 7.48 -10.65
N LYS A 22 -14.62 7.01 -11.82
CA LYS A 22 -13.77 6.21 -12.70
C LYS A 22 -12.65 7.05 -13.30
N GLU A 23 -12.97 8.26 -13.73
CA GLU A 23 -12.00 9.22 -14.25
C GLU A 23 -10.98 9.58 -13.18
N SER A 24 -11.43 9.89 -11.95
CA SER A 24 -10.53 10.26 -10.85
C SER A 24 -9.54 9.16 -10.42
N LEU A 25 -9.83 7.88 -10.73
CA LEU A 25 -8.91 6.78 -10.38
C LEU A 25 -7.63 6.78 -11.24
N GLY A 26 -7.66 7.44 -12.40
CA GLY A 26 -6.53 7.56 -13.32
C GLY A 26 -5.94 8.96 -13.34
N GLU A 27 -6.16 9.77 -12.32
CA GLU A 27 -5.53 11.08 -12.20
C GLU A 27 -4.18 10.97 -11.46
N PRO A 28 -3.24 11.92 -11.67
CA PRO A 28 -2.00 11.97 -10.91
C PRO A 28 -2.25 12.11 -9.40
N PHE A 29 -1.32 11.57 -8.61
CA PHE A 29 -1.41 11.64 -7.15
C PHE A 29 -1.26 13.07 -6.64
N SER A 30 -2.16 13.49 -5.75
CA SER A 30 -2.06 14.76 -5.03
C SER A 30 -1.19 14.63 -3.77
N GLU A 31 -0.57 15.73 -3.33
CA GLU A 31 0.21 15.74 -2.08
C GLU A 31 -0.67 15.33 -0.89
N GLU A 32 -1.90 15.82 -0.83
CA GLU A 32 -2.85 15.54 0.25
C GLU A 32 -3.22 14.06 0.32
N GLU A 33 -3.42 13.43 -0.83
CA GLU A 33 -3.73 12.00 -0.93
C GLU A 33 -2.54 11.15 -0.45
N VAL A 34 -1.34 11.45 -0.96
CA VAL A 34 -0.11 10.75 -0.58
C VAL A 34 0.16 10.92 0.91
N TRP A 35 0.03 12.14 1.43
CA TRP A 35 0.21 12.43 2.84
C TRP A 35 -0.81 11.71 3.72
N LYS A 36 -2.07 11.63 3.29
CA LYS A 36 -3.09 10.86 3.99
C LYS A 36 -2.73 9.37 4.02
N ALA A 37 -2.34 8.79 2.90
CA ALA A 37 -1.91 7.39 2.84
C ALA A 37 -0.71 7.11 3.75
N LEU A 38 0.28 8.01 3.79
CA LEU A 38 1.43 7.90 4.69
C LEU A 38 1.02 7.94 6.17
N LYS A 39 0.07 8.81 6.54
CA LYS A 39 -0.44 8.88 7.92
C LYS A 39 -1.18 7.61 8.33
N ASP A 40 -2.00 7.08 7.41
CA ASP A 40 -2.78 5.85 7.61
C ASP A 40 -1.90 4.58 7.62
N CYS A 41 -0.66 4.65 7.10
CA CYS A 41 0.31 3.56 7.23
C CYS A 41 0.75 3.40 8.70
N ASP A 42 0.27 2.33 9.32
CA ASP A 42 0.55 2.04 10.73
C ASP A 42 1.96 1.45 10.92
N GLY A 43 2.67 1.90 11.95
CA GLY A 43 4.09 1.62 12.14
C GLY A 43 4.47 0.19 12.54
N ASN A 44 3.52 -0.75 12.50
CA ASN A 44 3.62 -2.06 13.14
C ASN A 44 4.53 -3.09 12.41
N LYS A 45 5.33 -2.70 11.42
CA LYS A 45 6.15 -3.64 10.61
C LYS A 45 7.61 -3.24 10.35
N ALA A 46 8.06 -2.07 10.78
CA ALA A 46 9.48 -1.70 10.69
C ALA A 46 9.86 -0.81 11.89
N PRO A 47 11.13 -0.74 12.31
CA PRO A 47 11.53 0.08 13.45
C PRO A 47 11.44 1.59 13.25
N ARG A 48 11.20 2.10 12.02
CA ARG A 48 11.15 3.55 11.72
C ARG A 48 10.13 4.00 10.65
N PRO A 49 8.82 3.73 10.78
CA PRO A 49 7.78 4.28 9.91
C PRO A 49 7.56 5.78 10.18
N ASP A 50 8.25 6.32 11.17
CA ASP A 50 8.16 7.72 11.59
C ASP A 50 9.04 8.67 10.75
N PHE A 51 10.00 8.19 9.94
CA PHE A 51 10.86 9.08 9.14
C PHE A 51 10.06 9.94 8.16
N PHE A 52 9.19 9.30 7.36
CA PHE A 52 8.37 10.03 6.39
C PHE A 52 7.38 10.98 7.07
N LYS A 53 6.87 10.61 8.25
CA LYS A 53 5.91 11.44 9.00
C LYS A 53 6.59 12.64 9.66
N SER A 54 7.78 12.45 10.23
CA SER A 54 8.53 13.50 10.94
C SER A 54 9.28 14.44 10.01
N ASN A 55 9.70 13.97 8.83
CA ASN A 55 10.49 14.75 7.87
C ASN A 55 9.71 15.13 6.62
N TRP A 56 8.37 14.99 6.60
CA TRP A 56 7.55 15.23 5.40
C TRP A 56 7.85 16.56 4.72
N GLU A 57 7.89 17.66 5.49
CA GLU A 57 8.16 18.99 4.92
C GLU A 57 9.52 19.10 4.23
N GLU A 58 10.50 18.30 4.63
CA GLU A 58 11.85 18.28 4.04
C GLU A 58 11.91 17.40 2.80
N ILE A 59 11.17 16.28 2.77
CA ILE A 59 11.29 15.24 1.73
C ILE A 59 10.17 15.25 0.71
N LYS A 60 9.07 15.98 0.96
CA LYS A 60 7.83 15.90 0.18
C LYS A 60 8.03 16.20 -1.30
N VAL A 61 8.91 17.13 -1.65
CA VAL A 61 9.17 17.50 -3.05
C VAL A 61 9.75 16.30 -3.80
N ASP A 62 10.88 15.78 -3.31
CA ASP A 62 11.55 14.62 -3.91
C ASP A 62 10.65 13.37 -3.93
N PHE A 63 9.86 13.18 -2.86
CA PHE A 63 8.94 12.05 -2.75
C PHE A 63 7.78 12.16 -3.76
N MET A 64 7.19 13.35 -3.92
CA MET A 64 6.14 13.57 -4.90
C MET A 64 6.66 13.44 -6.32
N ASP A 65 7.88 13.90 -6.61
CA ASP A 65 8.51 13.71 -7.91
C ASP A 65 8.70 12.22 -8.22
N PHE A 66 9.18 11.43 -7.26
CA PHE A 66 9.31 9.97 -7.39
C PHE A 66 7.96 9.28 -7.66
N ILE A 67 6.91 9.63 -6.91
CA ILE A 67 5.56 9.05 -7.10
C ILE A 67 4.95 9.46 -8.45
N ASN A 68 5.19 10.68 -8.90
CA ASN A 68 4.73 11.18 -10.20
C ASN A 68 5.49 10.52 -11.36
N GLU A 69 6.79 10.27 -11.21
CA GLU A 69 7.57 9.49 -12.17
C GLU A 69 7.06 8.05 -12.25
N PHE A 70 6.79 7.43 -11.08
CA PHE A 70 6.19 6.10 -11.02
C PHE A 70 4.84 6.02 -11.76
N TYR A 71 3.98 7.04 -11.58
CA TYR A 71 2.70 7.14 -12.29
C TYR A 71 2.88 7.20 -13.82
N LYS A 72 3.91 7.90 -14.32
CA LYS A 72 4.17 8.08 -15.76
C LYS A 72 4.83 6.87 -16.42
N GLU A 73 5.85 6.31 -15.79
CA GLU A 73 6.73 5.32 -16.42
C GLU A 73 6.27 3.87 -16.17
N THR A 74 5.32 3.62 -15.26
CA THR A 74 4.87 2.26 -14.86
C THR A 74 6.03 1.30 -14.53
N SER A 75 7.19 1.86 -14.16
CA SER A 75 8.43 1.13 -13.94
C SER A 75 8.75 1.19 -12.44
N ILE A 76 8.32 0.15 -11.72
CA ILE A 76 8.89 -0.14 -10.39
C ILE A 76 10.33 -0.57 -10.63
N VAL A 77 11.28 -0.02 -9.86
CA VAL A 77 12.67 -0.51 -9.86
C VAL A 77 12.59 -2.04 -9.74
N LYS A 78 13.14 -2.80 -10.70
CA LYS A 78 12.93 -4.26 -10.81
C LYS A 78 13.20 -5.05 -9.52
N ASP A 79 13.86 -4.42 -8.56
CA ASP A 79 14.31 -4.98 -7.30
C ASP A 79 13.47 -4.59 -6.07
N VAL A 80 12.37 -3.80 -6.19
CA VAL A 80 11.52 -3.45 -5.02
C VAL A 80 10.86 -4.68 -4.40
N ASN A 81 10.60 -5.72 -5.18
CA ASN A 81 10.03 -6.99 -4.68
C ASN A 81 11.09 -7.97 -4.14
N ARG A 82 12.39 -7.62 -4.14
CA ARG A 82 13.43 -8.45 -3.52
C ARG A 82 13.44 -8.24 -2.02
N THR A 83 12.66 -9.02 -1.30
CA THR A 83 12.66 -9.05 0.17
C THR A 83 13.53 -10.20 0.68
N PHE A 84 14.40 -9.91 1.66
CA PHE A 84 15.12 -10.95 2.40
C PHE A 84 14.23 -11.45 3.54
N ILE A 85 13.82 -12.72 3.49
CA ILE A 85 13.02 -13.34 4.54
C ILE A 85 13.98 -13.91 5.59
N ALA A 86 14.05 -13.26 6.76
CA ALA A 86 14.68 -13.83 7.93
C ALA A 86 13.62 -14.55 8.78
N LEU A 87 13.71 -15.87 8.86
CA LEU A 87 12.88 -16.67 9.78
C LEU A 87 13.50 -16.59 11.17
N ILE A 88 12.88 -15.83 12.07
CA ILE A 88 13.24 -15.84 13.48
C ILE A 88 12.46 -16.98 14.14
N PRO A 89 13.13 -18.01 14.69
CA PRO A 89 12.44 -19.10 15.36
C PRO A 89 11.69 -18.55 16.57
N LYS A 90 10.40 -18.86 16.66
CA LYS A 90 9.59 -18.52 17.83
C LYS A 90 10.11 -19.38 18.99
N LEU A 91 10.47 -18.75 20.11
CA LEU A 91 10.72 -19.48 21.35
C LEU A 91 9.44 -20.24 21.69
N GLU A 92 9.54 -21.56 21.90
CA GLU A 92 8.49 -22.28 22.59
C GLU A 92 8.30 -21.61 23.95
N ASP A 93 7.05 -21.36 24.34
CA ASP A 93 6.67 -20.90 25.67
C ASP A 93 7.01 -21.99 26.69
N ARG A 94 8.29 -22.17 26.97
CA ARG A 94 8.79 -22.95 28.09
C ARG A 94 9.14 -21.94 29.18
N TRP A 95 8.08 -21.33 29.71
CA TRP A 95 8.17 -20.60 30.95
C TRP A 95 8.53 -21.59 32.08
N PRO A 96 9.54 -21.32 32.91
CA PRO A 96 9.88 -22.14 34.07
C PRO A 96 8.86 -22.03 35.21
#